data_AF-A0A0R3U6G9-F1
#
_entry.id   AF-A0A0R3U6G9-F1
#
_cell.length_a   1.000
_cell.length_b   1.000
_cell.length_c   1.000
_cell.angle_alpha   90.00
_cell.angle_beta   90.00
_cell.angle_gamma   90.00
#
_symmetry.space_group_name_H-M   'P 1'
#
loop_
_entity.id
_entity.type
_entity.pdbx_description
1 polymer ?
#
loop_
_entity_poly.entity_id
_entity_poly.type
_entity_poly.pdbx_seq_one_letter_code
_entity_poly.pdbx_strand_id
1 'polypeptide(L)'
;MEKGRTDYSFQVESIVLKWITNCSYLPPLPEDLPSNVSDISVFNEGPKPTYEYVITQLGKEKAFYDYDKDECTDYCFNYRQMVVATANKVGCAQMKCESRANQSSPTYLTACLFTPSKIDMVDRPYTKGESCSACPKGLVCYVNQCAKPSDIPTTTTTSTTSSSSMISPVKVASLLILLLCLIA
;
A
#
# COMPACT_ATOMS: atom_id res chain seq x y z
N MET A 1 -16.41 2.25 -11.01
CA MET A 1 -15.46 2.82 -10.04
C MET A 1 -14.26 3.39 -10.76
N GLU A 2 -13.85 4.59 -10.38
CA GLU A 2 -12.57 5.20 -10.75
C GLU A 2 -11.56 4.92 -9.63
N LYS A 3 -10.64 3.98 -9.86
CA LYS A 3 -9.51 3.70 -8.97
C LYS A 3 -8.26 3.72 -9.82
N GLY A 4 -7.41 4.72 -9.64
CA GLY A 4 -6.12 4.81 -10.32
C GLY A 4 -5.17 3.70 -9.87
N ARG A 5 -4.30 3.26 -10.78
CA ARG A 5 -3.17 2.40 -10.41
C ARG A 5 -2.25 3.16 -9.45
N THR A 6 -1.89 2.50 -8.36
CA THR A 6 -0.89 3.02 -7.41
C THR A 6 0.49 2.51 -7.80
N ASP A 7 1.41 3.42 -8.10
CA ASP A 7 2.80 3.07 -8.42
C ASP A 7 3.74 3.34 -7.26
N TYR A 8 4.86 2.62 -7.24
CA TYR A 8 5.90 2.88 -6.27
C TYR A 8 6.65 4.19 -6.56
N SER A 9 7.00 4.93 -5.50
CA SER A 9 7.78 6.17 -5.58
C SER A 9 8.95 6.15 -4.59
N PHE A 10 10.17 6.13 -5.13
CA PHE A 10 11.40 6.25 -4.32
C PHE A 10 11.51 7.59 -3.59
N GLN A 11 10.89 8.65 -4.13
CA GLN A 11 10.80 9.93 -3.44
C GLN A 11 9.94 9.82 -2.18
N VAL A 12 8.81 9.14 -2.27
CA VAL A 12 7.91 8.91 -1.11
C VAL A 12 8.58 7.97 -0.10
N GLU A 13 9.24 6.90 -0.56
CA GLU A 13 10.04 6.01 0.30
C GLU A 13 11.09 6.78 1.11
N SER A 14 11.79 7.72 0.47
CA SER A 14 12.82 8.52 1.14
C SER A 14 12.26 9.38 2.27
N ILE A 15 11.00 9.82 2.16
CA ILE A 15 10.29 10.52 3.24
C ILE A 15 9.94 9.56 4.36
N VAL A 16 9.43 8.36 4.03
CA VAL A 16 9.13 7.32 5.02
C VAL A 16 10.38 6.93 5.80
N LEU A 17 11.51 6.73 5.12
CA LEU A 17 12.80 6.41 5.74
C LEU A 17 13.19 7.46 6.80
N LYS A 18 13.05 8.75 6.49
CA LYS A 18 13.33 9.84 7.44
C LYS A 18 12.40 9.78 8.65
N TRP A 19 11.10 9.59 8.43
CA TRP A 19 10.11 9.49 9.50
C TRP A 19 10.42 8.35 10.46
N ILE A 20 10.74 7.15 9.95
CA ILE A 20 10.88 5.99 10.81
C ILE A 20 12.21 5.92 11.57
N THR A 21 13.20 6.77 11.26
CA THR A 21 14.60 6.70 11.76
C THR A 21 14.77 6.52 13.28
N ASN A 22 13.81 6.98 14.08
CA ASN A 22 13.86 6.87 15.54
C ASN A 22 12.94 5.79 16.13
N CYS A 23 12.34 4.94 15.28
CA CYS A 23 11.39 3.91 15.70
C CYS A 23 10.26 4.44 16.60
N SER A 24 9.81 5.65 16.31
CA SER A 24 8.73 6.30 17.04
C SER A 24 7.39 5.63 16.75
N TYR A 25 6.53 5.55 17.78
CA TYR A 25 5.11 5.20 17.61
C TYR A 25 4.27 6.41 17.18
N LEU A 26 4.87 7.60 17.16
CA LEU A 26 4.18 8.82 16.76
C LEU A 26 4.09 8.90 15.23
N PRO A 27 2.96 9.40 14.70
CA PRO A 27 2.82 9.69 13.28
C PRO A 27 3.86 10.73 12.83
N PRO A 28 4.13 10.84 11.51
CA PRO A 28 5.08 11.82 11.00
C PRO A 28 4.56 13.24 11.27
N LEU A 29 5.46 14.19 11.51
CA LEU A 29 5.06 15.58 11.66
C LEU A 29 4.51 16.10 10.33
N PRO A 30 3.39 16.87 10.32
CA PRO A 30 2.81 17.39 9.09
C PRO A 30 3.77 18.20 8.22
N GLU A 31 4.76 18.87 8.83
CA GLU A 31 5.81 19.63 8.14
C GLU A 31 6.80 18.76 7.34
N ASP A 32 6.97 17.50 7.72
CA ASP A 32 7.88 16.55 7.04
C ASP A 32 7.17 15.78 5.90
N LEU A 33 5.87 16.00 5.72
CA LEU A 33 5.03 15.25 4.82
C LEU A 33 4.68 16.05 3.55
N PRO A 34 4.49 15.35 2.41
CA PRO A 34 3.80 15.94 1.28
C PRO A 34 2.39 16.38 1.70
N SER A 35 1.89 17.45 1.09
CA SER A 35 0.47 17.80 1.21
C SER A 35 -0.39 16.63 0.73
N ASN A 36 -1.52 16.37 1.40
CA ASN A 36 -2.44 15.29 1.07
C ASN A 36 -1.74 13.94 1.03
N VAL A 37 -1.24 13.50 2.18
CA VAL A 37 -0.66 12.16 2.35
C VAL A 37 -1.46 11.42 3.40
N SER A 38 -1.43 10.10 3.29
CA SER A 38 -1.95 9.25 4.35
C SER A 38 -0.93 8.17 4.69
N ASP A 39 -0.83 7.87 5.97
CA ASP A 39 0.22 7.01 6.53
C ASP A 39 -0.34 5.73 7.13
N ILE A 40 0.51 4.71 7.12
CA ILE A 40 0.33 3.46 7.85
C ILE A 40 1.67 3.14 8.52
N SER A 41 1.64 2.72 9.79
CA SER A 41 2.80 2.18 10.48
C SER A 41 2.43 0.98 11.34
N VAL A 42 3.30 -0.03 11.35
CA VAL A 42 3.11 -1.25 12.16
C VAL A 42 4.44 -1.75 12.71
N PHE A 43 4.40 -2.20 13.96
CA PHE A 43 5.52 -2.88 14.60
C PHE A 43 5.29 -4.39 14.57
N ASN A 44 6.33 -5.15 14.19
CA ASN A 44 6.32 -6.60 14.20
C ASN A 44 7.50 -7.11 15.03
N GLU A 45 7.21 -7.92 16.04
CA GLU A 45 8.23 -8.62 16.81
C GLU A 45 8.66 -9.91 16.10
N GLY A 46 9.93 -10.29 16.25
CA GLY A 46 10.49 -11.50 15.69
C GLY A 46 11.24 -11.28 14.37
N PRO A 47 11.28 -12.27 13.47
CA PRO A 47 11.98 -12.16 12.19
C PRO A 47 11.49 -10.97 11.37
N LYS A 48 12.39 -10.37 10.56
CA LYS A 48 12.04 -9.27 9.65
C LYS A 48 10.87 -9.68 8.75
N PRO A 49 9.69 -9.05 8.85
CA PRO A 49 8.56 -9.41 8.00
C PRO A 49 8.80 -8.96 6.56
N THR A 50 8.19 -9.65 5.61
CA THR A 50 8.11 -9.18 4.22
C THR A 50 7.04 -8.10 4.09
N TYR A 51 7.19 -7.20 3.13
CA TYR A 51 6.11 -6.23 2.80
C TYR A 51 4.80 -6.93 2.44
N GLU A 52 4.88 -8.07 1.76
CA GLU A 52 3.73 -8.90 1.41
C GLU A 52 2.97 -9.37 2.64
N TYR A 53 3.69 -9.87 3.65
CA TYR A 53 3.09 -10.27 4.92
C TYR A 53 2.39 -9.09 5.59
N VAL A 54 3.08 -7.95 5.71
CA VAL A 54 2.54 -6.75 6.35
C VAL A 54 1.25 -6.30 5.66
N ILE A 55 1.30 -6.09 4.35
CA ILE A 55 0.16 -5.65 3.53
C ILE A 55 -1.00 -6.64 3.62
N THR A 56 -0.71 -7.94 3.62
CA THR A 56 -1.75 -8.98 3.78
C THR A 56 -2.42 -8.89 5.14
N GLN A 57 -1.68 -8.68 6.23
CA GLN A 57 -2.29 -8.54 7.55
C GLN A 57 -3.16 -7.29 7.65
N LEU A 58 -2.65 -6.14 7.20
CA LEU A 58 -3.40 -4.88 7.19
C LEU A 58 -4.67 -4.99 6.33
N GLY A 59 -4.59 -5.69 5.19
CA GLY A 59 -5.74 -5.91 4.32
C GLY A 59 -6.86 -6.74 4.94
N LYS A 60 -6.58 -7.58 5.95
CA LYS A 60 -7.63 -8.35 6.65
C LYS A 60 -8.63 -7.45 7.37
N GLU A 61 -8.24 -6.22 7.68
CA GLU A 61 -9.13 -5.21 8.25
C GLU A 61 -10.34 -4.88 7.35
N LYS A 62 -10.33 -5.28 6.07
CA LYS A 62 -11.51 -5.29 5.19
C LYS A 62 -12.73 -5.89 5.87
N ALA A 63 -12.54 -6.98 6.61
CA ALA A 63 -13.62 -7.70 7.27
C ALA A 63 -14.40 -6.83 8.28
N PHE A 64 -13.79 -5.74 8.73
CA PHE A 64 -14.37 -4.84 9.74
C PHE A 64 -14.99 -3.57 9.14
N TYR A 65 -14.82 -3.31 7.84
CA TYR A 65 -15.37 -2.12 7.19
C TYR A 65 -16.67 -2.42 6.43
N ASP A 66 -17.75 -1.74 6.83
CA ASP A 66 -19.02 -1.71 6.11
C ASP A 66 -19.05 -0.49 5.18
N TYR A 67 -18.87 -0.73 3.88
CA TYR A 67 -18.85 0.34 2.87
C TYR A 67 -20.18 1.10 2.78
N ASP A 68 -21.31 0.40 2.91
CA ASP A 68 -22.62 0.99 2.68
C ASP A 68 -22.97 1.97 3.81
N LYS A 69 -22.59 1.62 5.05
CA LYS A 69 -22.70 2.51 6.21
C LYS A 69 -21.55 3.50 6.36
N ASP A 70 -20.41 3.23 5.72
CA ASP A 70 -19.12 3.91 5.97
C ASP A 70 -18.69 3.82 7.43
N GLU A 71 -18.91 2.65 8.03
CA GLU A 71 -18.67 2.39 9.45
C GLU A 71 -17.70 1.23 9.63
N CYS A 72 -17.00 1.25 10.76
CA CYS A 72 -16.09 0.19 11.13
C CYS A 72 -16.58 -0.53 12.39
N THR A 73 -16.73 -1.84 12.29
CA THR A 73 -17.13 -2.72 13.39
C THR A 73 -15.97 -3.04 14.35
N ASP A 74 -14.75 -2.88 13.86
CA ASP A 74 -13.48 -2.93 14.59
C ASP A 74 -12.45 -2.07 13.83
N TYR A 75 -11.17 -2.09 14.20
CA TYR A 75 -10.11 -1.33 13.55
C TYR A 75 -10.02 -1.67 12.04
N CYS A 76 -10.24 -0.65 11.21
CA CYS A 76 -10.36 -0.75 9.75
C CYS A 76 -9.46 0.25 8.98
N PHE A 77 -8.74 1.10 9.73
CA PHE A 77 -8.16 2.32 9.19
C PHE A 77 -7.08 2.00 8.17
N ASN A 78 -6.24 0.99 8.40
CA ASN A 78 -5.17 0.65 7.47
C ASN A 78 -5.75 0.14 6.15
N TYR A 79 -6.80 -0.70 6.19
CA TYR A 79 -7.49 -1.12 4.97
C TYR A 79 -8.04 0.08 4.19
N ARG A 80 -8.75 1.00 4.85
CA ARG A 80 -9.32 2.20 4.20
C ARG A 80 -8.23 3.04 3.54
N GLN A 81 -7.07 3.22 4.19
CA GLN A 81 -5.92 3.91 3.61
C GLN A 81 -5.39 3.21 2.36
N MET A 82 -5.21 1.89 2.41
CA MET A 82 -4.66 1.11 1.30
C MET A 82 -5.53 1.18 0.04
N VAL A 83 -6.85 1.28 0.21
CA VAL A 83 -7.80 1.28 -0.91
C VAL A 83 -8.19 2.68 -1.40
N VAL A 84 -7.70 3.76 -0.77
CA VAL A 84 -8.09 5.14 -1.11
C VAL A 84 -7.88 5.50 -2.59
N ALA A 85 -8.93 5.89 -3.30
CA ALA A 85 -8.98 5.98 -4.76
C ALA A 85 -8.09 7.08 -5.34
N THR A 86 -7.85 8.14 -4.56
CA THR A 86 -7.02 9.28 -4.97
C THR A 86 -5.53 8.93 -4.99
N ALA A 87 -5.10 7.95 -4.18
CA ALA A 87 -3.69 7.63 -4.06
C ALA A 87 -3.20 6.86 -5.29
N ASN A 88 -2.27 7.48 -6.02
CA ASN A 88 -1.62 6.91 -7.19
C ASN A 88 -0.12 6.68 -6.98
N LYS A 89 0.43 7.07 -5.83
CA LYS A 89 1.80 6.76 -5.41
C LYS A 89 1.85 6.18 -4.01
N VAL A 90 2.75 5.23 -3.81
CA VAL A 90 3.10 4.66 -2.51
C VAL A 90 4.61 4.61 -2.35
N GLY A 91 5.10 4.86 -1.15
CA GLY A 91 6.47 4.54 -0.76
C GLY A 91 6.45 3.90 0.63
N CYS A 92 7.24 2.85 0.82
CA CYS A 92 7.29 2.13 2.09
C CYS A 92 8.74 1.96 2.53
N ALA A 93 8.96 1.96 3.84
CA ALA A 93 10.25 1.71 4.42
C ALA A 93 10.12 0.78 5.63
N GLN A 94 11.20 0.08 5.92
CA GLN A 94 11.26 -0.85 7.04
C GLN A 94 12.59 -0.74 7.76
N MET A 95 12.53 -0.66 9.09
CA MET A 95 13.72 -0.55 9.91
C MET A 95 13.65 -1.47 11.13
N LYS A 96 14.82 -1.99 11.52
CA LYS A 96 14.98 -2.72 12.78
C LYS A 96 15.07 -1.72 13.92
N CYS A 97 14.22 -1.88 14.92
CA CYS A 97 14.22 -1.07 16.13
C CYS A 97 15.08 -1.72 17.20
N GLU A 98 15.71 -0.90 18.04
CA GLU A 98 16.42 -1.39 19.21
C GLU A 98 15.45 -2.13 20.13
N SER A 99 15.85 -3.33 20.56
CA SER A 99 15.08 -4.11 21.51
C SER A 99 15.02 -3.37 22.84
N ARG A 100 13.82 -3.23 23.42
CA ARG A 100 13.69 -2.72 24.79
C ARG A 100 14.41 -3.69 25.75
N ALA A 101 14.89 -3.19 26.88
CA ALA A 101 15.42 -4.06 27.93
C ALA A 101 14.36 -5.15 28.25
N ASN A 102 14.78 -6.42 28.19
CA ASN A 102 13.94 -7.64 28.33
C ASN A 102 13.21 -8.15 27.08
N GLN A 103 13.38 -7.58 25.89
CA GLN A 103 12.92 -8.22 24.64
C GLN A 103 13.97 -9.22 24.12
N SER A 104 13.58 -10.50 24.05
CA SER A 104 14.43 -11.57 23.50
C SER A 104 14.45 -11.61 21.96
N SER A 105 13.52 -10.89 21.32
CA SER A 105 13.38 -10.84 19.86
C SER A 105 13.52 -9.40 19.33
N PRO A 106 14.05 -9.22 18.11
CA PRO A 106 14.10 -7.91 17.47
C PRO A 106 12.69 -7.43 17.13
N THR A 107 12.51 -6.11 17.09
CA THR A 107 11.28 -5.48 16.61
C THR A 107 11.58 -4.77 15.29
N TYR A 108 10.66 -4.83 14.33
CA TYR A 108 10.75 -4.12 13.06
C TYR A 108 9.56 -3.17 12.90
N LEU A 109 9.85 -1.92 12.56
CA LEU A 109 8.85 -0.94 12.14
C LEU A 109 8.76 -0.97 10.63
N THR A 110 7.56 -1.21 10.10
CA THR A 110 7.23 -1.01 8.68
C THR A 110 6.27 0.15 8.57
N ALA A 111 6.58 1.11 7.70
CA ALA A 111 5.70 2.23 7.43
C ALA A 111 5.52 2.46 5.94
N CYS A 112 4.40 3.05 5.56
CA CYS A 112 4.06 3.41 4.19
C CYS A 112 3.37 4.78 4.15
N LEU A 113 3.64 5.54 3.09
CA LEU A 113 2.92 6.76 2.75
C LEU A 113 2.23 6.60 1.40
N PHE A 114 0.97 7.02 1.32
CA PHE A 114 0.13 7.02 0.13
C PHE A 114 -0.22 8.44 -0.27
N THR A 115 0.01 8.80 -1.53
CA THR A 115 -0.22 10.17 -2.02
C THR A 115 -0.75 10.19 -3.46
N PRO A 116 -1.62 11.16 -3.82
CA PRO A 116 -2.33 12.05 -2.91
C PRO A 116 -3.45 11.31 -2.16
N SER A 117 -3.64 11.61 -0.89
CA SER A 117 -4.70 11.05 -0.05
C SER A 117 -5.35 12.13 0.80
N LYS A 118 -6.62 11.94 1.17
CA LYS A 118 -7.30 12.83 2.10
C LYS A 118 -6.81 12.53 3.51
N ILE A 119 -6.34 13.56 4.23
CA ILE A 119 -5.69 13.43 5.55
C ILE A 119 -6.62 12.77 6.58
N ASP A 120 -7.93 13.00 6.47
CA ASP A 120 -8.92 12.63 7.48
C ASP A 120 -9.77 11.39 7.10
N MET A 121 -9.68 10.90 5.85
CA MET A 121 -10.52 9.81 5.33
C MET A 121 -12.00 9.92 5.78
N VAL A 122 -12.53 11.14 5.86
CA VAL A 122 -13.91 11.39 6.32
C VAL A 122 -14.91 10.79 5.34
N ASP A 123 -14.53 10.70 4.07
CA ASP A 123 -15.33 10.07 3.03
C ASP A 123 -14.89 8.61 2.80
N ARG A 124 -15.79 7.86 2.16
CA ARG A 124 -15.51 6.52 1.62
C ARG A 124 -14.20 6.50 0.82
N PRO A 125 -13.38 5.46 0.98
CA PRO A 125 -12.07 5.39 0.35
C PRO A 125 -12.16 5.35 -1.18
N TYR A 126 -13.27 4.89 -1.77
CA TYR A 126 -13.49 4.85 -3.21
C TYR A 126 -14.98 4.93 -3.54
N THR A 127 -15.32 5.20 -4.81
CA THR A 127 -16.70 5.19 -5.30
C THR A 127 -17.14 3.78 -5.69
N LYS A 128 -18.24 3.27 -5.12
CA LYS A 128 -18.80 1.95 -5.45
C LYS A 128 -19.18 1.86 -6.93
N GLY A 129 -18.99 0.68 -7.50
CA GLY A 129 -19.43 0.35 -8.85
C GLY A 129 -18.46 -0.61 -9.53
N GLU A 130 -18.81 -1.05 -10.73
CA GLU A 130 -17.97 -1.97 -11.50
C GLU A 130 -16.55 -1.43 -11.70
N SER A 131 -15.56 -2.30 -11.55
CA SER A 131 -14.15 -1.93 -11.75
C SER A 131 -13.95 -1.27 -13.10
N CYS A 132 -13.18 -0.17 -13.12
CA CYS A 132 -12.87 0.60 -14.32
C CYS A 132 -14.05 1.27 -15.06
N SER A 133 -15.30 1.17 -14.58
CA SER A 133 -16.46 1.76 -15.27
C SER A 133 -16.45 3.29 -15.35
N ALA A 134 -15.56 3.94 -14.60
CA ALA A 134 -15.40 5.38 -14.57
C ALA A 134 -13.94 5.82 -14.83
N CYS A 135 -13.12 5.02 -15.53
CA CYS A 135 -11.75 5.45 -15.84
C CYS A 135 -11.74 6.71 -16.73
N PRO A 136 -10.88 7.70 -16.41
CA PRO A 136 -10.66 8.86 -17.28
C PRO A 136 -10.29 8.48 -18.71
N LYS A 137 -10.69 9.33 -19.66
CA LYS A 137 -10.40 9.14 -21.09
C LYS A 137 -8.90 9.00 -21.32
N GLY A 138 -8.51 7.97 -22.07
CA GLY A 138 -7.10 7.67 -22.38
C GLY A 138 -6.43 6.71 -21.39
N LEU A 139 -7.10 6.34 -20.29
CA LEU A 139 -6.68 5.24 -19.43
C LEU A 139 -7.35 3.94 -19.84
N VAL A 140 -6.72 2.83 -19.49
CA VAL A 140 -7.17 1.47 -19.75
C VAL A 140 -7.34 0.72 -18.45
N CYS A 141 -8.21 -0.29 -18.46
CA CYS A 141 -8.38 -1.16 -17.30
C CYS A 141 -7.25 -2.19 -17.26
N TYR A 142 -6.48 -2.19 -16.19
CA TYR A 142 -5.42 -3.17 -15.91
C TYR A 142 -5.53 -3.64 -14.46
N VAL A 143 -5.75 -4.93 -14.25
CA VAL A 143 -5.93 -5.54 -12.92
C VAL A 143 -6.95 -4.77 -12.07
N ASN A 144 -8.12 -4.49 -12.65
CA ASN A 144 -9.23 -3.74 -12.03
C ASN A 144 -8.91 -2.29 -11.64
N GLN A 145 -7.84 -1.70 -12.17
CA GLN A 145 -7.43 -0.31 -11.92
C GLN A 145 -7.26 0.45 -13.24
N CYS A 146 -7.46 1.77 -13.18
CA CYS A 146 -7.20 2.66 -14.30
C CYS A 146 -5.70 2.91 -14.43
N ALA A 147 -5.09 2.45 -15.52
CA ALA A 147 -3.66 2.58 -15.79
C ALA A 147 -3.41 3.28 -17.13
N LYS A 148 -2.24 3.91 -17.27
CA LYS A 148 -1.82 4.39 -18.58
C LYS A 148 -1.42 3.18 -19.45
N PRO A 149 -1.73 3.19 -20.75
CA PRO A 149 -1.33 2.12 -21.65
C PRO A 149 0.18 1.83 -21.63
N SER A 150 1.01 2.86 -21.45
CA SER A 150 2.47 2.76 -21.35
C SER A 150 2.97 1.95 -20.14
N ASP A 151 2.15 1.85 -19.10
CA ASP A 151 2.54 1.26 -17.82
C ASP A 151 2.15 -0.22 -17.74
N ILE A 152 1.36 -0.71 -18.70
CA ILE A 152 0.98 -2.12 -18.80
C ILE A 152 2.20 -2.91 -19.29
N PRO A 153 2.64 -3.96 -18.57
CA PRO A 153 3.64 -4.87 -19.09
C PRO A 153 3.13 -5.48 -20.40
N THR A 154 3.76 -5.15 -21.53
CA THR A 154 3.46 -5.79 -22.81
C THR A 154 3.67 -7.28 -22.64
N THR A 155 2.59 -8.05 -22.57
CA THR A 155 2.69 -9.50 -22.63
C THR A 155 2.92 -9.84 -24.09
N THR A 156 4.18 -9.76 -24.54
CA THR A 156 4.57 -10.49 -25.73
C THR A 156 4.40 -11.96 -25.35
N THR A 157 3.42 -12.63 -25.96
CA THR A 157 3.26 -14.07 -25.91
C THR A 157 4.52 -14.70 -26.50
N THR A 158 5.56 -14.87 -25.68
CA THR A 158 6.71 -15.69 -26.02
C THR A 158 6.55 -16.99 -25.27
N SER A 159 6.32 -18.04 -26.06
CA SER A 159 6.24 -19.43 -25.67
C SER A 159 7.29 -19.79 -24.62
N THR A 160 6.83 -20.54 -23.65
CA THR A 160 7.53 -21.12 -22.51
C THR A 160 8.89 -21.72 -22.87
N THR A 161 9.95 -21.22 -22.24
CA THR A 161 11.11 -22.07 -21.89
C THR A 161 11.48 -21.80 -20.43
N SER A 162 11.25 -22.82 -19.61
CA SER A 162 11.55 -22.86 -18.19
C SER A 162 13.04 -22.62 -17.92
N SER A 163 13.35 -21.60 -17.12
CA SER A 163 14.67 -21.43 -16.51
C SER A 163 14.52 -20.69 -15.19
N SER A 164 14.76 -21.42 -14.10
CA SER A 164 14.73 -20.94 -12.71
C SER A 164 15.78 -19.86 -12.47
N SER A 165 15.39 -18.72 -11.90
CA SER A 165 16.26 -17.91 -11.02
C SER A 165 15.56 -16.63 -10.50
N MET A 166 15.82 -16.36 -9.21
CA MET A 166 15.77 -15.11 -8.43
C MET A 166 14.61 -14.13 -8.68
N ILE A 167 13.84 -13.86 -7.62
CA ILE A 167 12.71 -12.93 -7.63
C ILE A 167 13.23 -11.48 -7.67
N SER A 168 13.07 -10.83 -8.82
CA SER A 168 13.30 -9.39 -9.01
C SER A 168 12.33 -8.55 -8.18
N PRO A 169 12.72 -7.37 -7.66
CA PRO A 169 11.83 -6.45 -6.92
C PRO A 169 10.58 -6.05 -7.71
N VAL A 170 10.62 -6.11 -9.05
CA VAL A 170 9.46 -5.90 -9.93
C VAL A 170 8.39 -6.97 -9.69
N LYS A 171 8.79 -8.23 -9.45
CA LYS A 171 7.87 -9.33 -9.16
C LYS A 171 7.22 -9.17 -7.79
N VAL A 172 7.94 -8.58 -6.82
CA VAL A 172 7.39 -8.25 -5.50
C VAL A 172 6.33 -7.14 -5.61
N ALA A 173 6.61 -6.07 -6.36
CA ALA A 173 5.62 -5.01 -6.61
C ALA A 173 4.37 -5.54 -7.32
N SER A 174 4.52 -6.42 -8.32
CA SER A 174 3.39 -7.07 -8.98
C SER A 174 2.59 -7.97 -8.04
N LEU A 175 3.25 -8.72 -7.15
CA LEU A 175 2.57 -9.54 -6.14
C LEU A 175 1.79 -8.68 -5.13
N LEU A 176 2.37 -7.56 -4.69
CA LEU A 176 1.71 -6.60 -3.81
C LEU A 176 0.47 -6.00 -4.46
N ILE A 177 0.54 -5.65 -5.75
CA ILE A 177 -0.62 -5.16 -6.52
C ILE A 177 -1.70 -6.25 -6.62
N LEU A 178 -1.33 -7.49 -6.92
CA LEU A 178 -2.27 -8.63 -7.01
C LEU A 178 -2.97 -8.92 -5.67
N LEU A 179 -2.24 -8.88 -4.56
CA LEU A 179 -2.81 -9.07 -3.22
C LEU A 179 -3.74 -7.93 -2.84
N LEU A 180 -3.36 -6.67 -3.09
CA LEU A 180 -4.24 -5.53 -2.88
C LEU A 180 -5.53 -5.63 -3.70
N CYS A 181 -5.48 -6.19 -4.91
CA CYS A 181 -6.65 -6.40 -5.77
C CYS A 181 -7.56 -7.56 -5.35
N LEU A 182 -7.05 -8.59 -4.67
CA LEU A 182 -7.87 -9.69 -4.11
C LEU A 182 -8.62 -9.26 -2.83
N ILE A 183 -8.13 -8.20 -2.18
CA ILE A 183 -8.68 -7.66 -0.95
C ILE A 183 -9.59 -6.45 -1.23
N ALA A 184 -9.60 -5.91 -2.45
CA ALA A 184 -10.60 -4.93 -2.89
C ALA A 184 -11.97 -5.59 -3.08
#